data_AF-R7HKS8-F1
#
_entry.id   AF-R7HKS8-F1
#
_cell.length_a   1.000
_cell.length_b   1.000
_cell.length_c   1.000
_cell.angle_alpha   90.00
_cell.angle_beta   90.00
_cell.angle_gamma   90.00
#
_symmetry.space_group_name_H-M   'P 1'
#
loop_
_entity.id
_entity.type
_entity.pdbx_description
1 polymer ?
#
loop_
_entity_poly.entity_id
_entity_poly.type
_entity_poly.pdbx_seq_one_letter_code
_entity_poly.pdbx_strand_id
1 'polypeptide(L)'
;MENVENFSSFMAGVFLTRREISCSELSYLMNDYSIKMNSCIVEDDDEFYMFNNFIHFDNKKIFVKEAYDDYVNINNRDICFEDFLYGLTSNDVKVYFNIPNRSNNILKIKTKVS
;
A
#
# COMPACT_ATOMS: atom_id res chain seq x y z
N MET A 1 15.02 -19.10 -6.27
CA MET A 1 15.02 -17.99 -5.29
C MET A 1 13.57 -17.62 -5.14
N GLU A 2 13.00 -17.83 -3.96
CA GLU A 2 11.65 -17.34 -3.66
C GLU A 2 11.71 -15.82 -3.67
N ASN A 3 10.80 -15.15 -4.37
CA ASN A 3 10.72 -13.70 -4.31
C ASN A 3 10.20 -13.29 -2.92
N VAL A 4 10.57 -12.10 -2.48
CA VAL A 4 10.15 -11.56 -1.19
C VAL A 4 9.33 -10.31 -1.47
N GLU A 5 8.11 -10.26 -0.96
CA GLU A 5 7.21 -9.12 -1.05
C GLU A 5 7.04 -8.49 0.33
N ASN A 6 7.06 -7.16 0.39
CA ASN A 6 6.80 -6.46 1.65
C ASN A 6 5.29 -6.45 1.94
N PHE A 7 4.91 -6.75 3.18
CA PHE A 7 3.54 -6.63 3.65
C PHE A 7 2.96 -5.23 3.44
N SER A 8 3.75 -4.16 3.65
CA SER A 8 3.34 -2.77 3.39
C SER A 8 2.92 -2.57 1.91
N SER A 9 3.74 -3.06 0.99
CA SER A 9 3.51 -3.03 -0.46
C SER A 9 2.25 -3.82 -0.85
N PHE A 10 2.09 -5.03 -0.32
CA PHE A 10 0.91 -5.84 -0.57
C PHE A 10 -0.38 -5.15 -0.07
N MET A 11 -0.35 -4.63 1.15
CA MET A 11 -1.48 -3.88 1.73
C MET A 11 -1.78 -2.59 0.97
N ALA A 12 -0.75 -1.87 0.50
CA ALA A 12 -0.95 -0.71 -0.35
C ALA A 12 -1.66 -1.07 -1.66
N GLY A 13 -1.28 -2.20 -2.28
CA GLY A 13 -1.98 -2.75 -3.44
C GLY A 13 -3.44 -3.07 -3.16
N VAL A 14 -3.74 -3.73 -2.03
CA VAL A 14 -5.13 -3.94 -1.58
C VAL A 14 -5.85 -2.60 -1.52
N PHE A 15 -5.30 -1.60 -0.83
CA PHE A 15 -6.00 -0.33 -0.63
C PHE A 15 -6.07 0.58 -1.85
N LEU A 16 -5.28 0.34 -2.89
CA LEU A 16 -5.49 0.97 -4.20
C LEU A 16 -6.72 0.40 -4.93
N THR A 17 -7.20 -0.80 -4.56
CA THR A 17 -8.38 -1.42 -5.18
C THR A 17 -9.67 -1.23 -4.38
N ARG A 18 -9.57 -1.01 -3.06
CA ARG A 18 -10.71 -0.93 -2.14
C ARG A 18 -10.34 -0.19 -0.85
N ARG A 19 -11.31 0.35 -0.11
CA ARG A 19 -11.06 1.10 1.15
C ARG A 19 -11.01 0.24 2.41
N GLU A 20 -11.58 -0.95 2.35
CA GLU A 20 -11.62 -1.88 3.48
C GLU A 20 -11.46 -3.32 2.99
N ILE A 21 -10.95 -4.17 3.88
CA ILE A 21 -10.80 -5.61 3.65
C ILE A 21 -11.03 -6.37 4.95
N SER A 22 -11.68 -7.53 4.88
CA SER A 22 -11.81 -8.42 6.03
C SER A 22 -10.51 -9.18 6.29
N CYS A 23 -10.22 -9.57 7.54
CA CYS A 23 -9.02 -10.35 7.85
C CYS A 23 -8.99 -11.71 7.13
N SER A 24 -10.17 -12.34 6.96
CA SER A 24 -10.29 -13.59 6.21
C SER A 24 -9.99 -13.43 4.72
N GLU A 25 -10.46 -12.34 4.12
CA GLU A 25 -10.19 -12.05 2.71
C GLU A 25 -8.72 -11.66 2.52
N LEU A 26 -8.15 -10.89 3.43
CA LEU A 26 -6.73 -10.56 3.40
C LEU A 26 -5.86 -11.84 3.44
N SER A 27 -6.14 -12.75 4.37
CA SER A 27 -5.42 -14.02 4.48
C SER A 27 -5.54 -14.85 3.21
N TYR A 28 -6.73 -14.91 2.61
CA TYR A 28 -6.93 -15.59 1.32
C TYR A 28 -6.10 -14.95 0.20
N LEU A 29 -6.13 -13.63 0.06
CA LEU A 29 -5.40 -12.92 -0.98
C LEU A 29 -3.88 -13.06 -0.81
N MET A 30 -3.38 -13.00 0.42
CA MET A 30 -1.96 -13.22 0.71
C MET A 30 -1.51 -14.61 0.27
N ASN A 31 -2.29 -15.64 0.57
CA ASN A 31 -1.99 -17.01 0.15
C ASN A 31 -2.07 -17.19 -1.37
N ASP A 32 -3.11 -16.65 -2.01
CA ASP A 32 -3.26 -16.70 -3.47
C ASP A 32 -2.14 -15.93 -4.20
N TYR A 33 -1.74 -14.77 -3.68
CA TYR A 33 -0.60 -14.01 -4.16
C TYR A 33 0.69 -14.81 -4.06
N SER A 34 0.98 -15.38 -2.89
CA SER A 34 2.19 -16.14 -2.67
C SER A 34 2.34 -17.32 -3.62
N ILE A 35 1.24 -18.01 -3.92
CA ILE A 35 1.21 -19.12 -4.89
C ILE A 35 1.41 -18.61 -6.32
N LYS A 36 0.66 -17.58 -6.74
CA LYS A 36 0.68 -17.10 -8.14
C LYS A 36 1.98 -16.39 -8.50
N MET A 37 2.55 -15.64 -7.56
CA MET A 37 3.77 -14.87 -7.76
C MET A 37 5.03 -15.63 -7.33
N ASN A 38 4.87 -16.84 -6.76
CA ASN A 38 5.96 -17.64 -6.20
C ASN A 38 6.83 -16.80 -5.24
N SER A 39 6.15 -16.14 -4.31
CA SER A 39 6.70 -15.10 -3.43
C SER A 39 6.23 -15.27 -2.00
N CYS A 40 7.09 -14.98 -1.02
CA CYS A 40 6.71 -14.93 0.38
C CYS A 40 6.44 -13.47 0.77
N ILE A 41 5.32 -13.22 1.46
CA ILE A 41 5.03 -11.91 2.03
C ILE A 41 5.67 -11.84 3.43
N VAL A 42 6.55 -10.87 3.62
CA VAL A 42 7.24 -10.62 4.89
C VAL A 42 6.97 -9.21 5.38
N GLU A 43 6.98 -9.03 6.69
CA GLU A 43 6.87 -7.72 7.31
C GLU A 43 8.27 -7.08 7.41
N ASP A 44 8.40 -5.85 6.92
CA ASP A 44 9.54 -4.99 7.19
C ASP A 44 9.12 -3.89 8.17
N ASP A 45 9.79 -3.84 9.32
CA ASP A 45 9.41 -3.02 10.48
C ASP A 45 9.34 -1.52 10.17
N ASP A 46 10.23 -1.00 9.31
CA ASP A 46 10.35 0.45 9.08
C ASP A 46 9.23 0.99 8.19
N GLU A 47 8.92 0.30 7.08
CA GLU A 47 7.85 0.69 6.16
C GLU A 47 6.47 0.42 6.77
N PHE A 48 6.33 -0.68 7.50
CA PHE A 48 5.07 -1.01 8.15
C PHE A 48 4.72 0.01 9.25
N TYR A 49 5.70 0.48 10.02
CA TYR A 49 5.46 1.50 11.06
C TYR A 49 4.88 2.79 10.47
N MET A 50 5.40 3.27 9.34
CA MET A 50 4.87 4.46 8.67
C MET A 50 3.45 4.23 8.13
N PHE A 51 3.22 3.06 7.52
CA PHE A 51 1.93 2.69 6.94
C PHE A 51 0.83 2.51 8.01
N ASN A 52 1.20 1.99 9.18
CA ASN A 52 0.28 1.71 10.29
C ASN A 52 -0.47 2.97 10.79
N ASN A 53 0.10 4.16 10.59
CA ASN A 53 -0.55 5.42 10.94
C ASN A 53 -1.86 5.63 10.16
N PHE A 54 -1.93 5.15 8.92
CA PHE A 54 -3.02 5.42 7.98
C PHE A 54 -4.09 4.33 7.95
N ILE A 55 -3.84 3.20 8.61
CA ILE A 55 -4.76 2.06 8.67
C ILE A 55 -5.34 1.88 10.07
N HIS A 56 -6.56 1.38 10.14
CA HIS A 56 -7.21 1.00 11.38
C HIS A 56 -7.52 -0.49 11.35
N PHE A 57 -7.11 -1.19 12.42
CA PHE A 57 -7.46 -2.58 12.67
C PHE A 57 -8.69 -2.64 13.56
N ASP A 58 -9.78 -3.14 13.01
CA ASP A 58 -10.95 -3.60 13.74
C ASP A 58 -10.90 -5.13 13.85
N ASN A 59 -11.62 -5.71 14.81
CA ASN A 59 -11.61 -7.15 15.13
C ASN A 59 -11.88 -8.07 13.93
N LYS A 60 -12.49 -7.56 12.85
CA LYS A 60 -12.85 -8.34 11.66
C LYS A 60 -12.33 -7.75 10.35
N LYS A 61 -11.85 -6.51 10.36
CA LYS A 61 -11.55 -5.78 9.13
C LYS A 61 -10.47 -4.72 9.33
N ILE A 62 -9.86 -4.35 8.22
CA ILE A 62 -8.83 -3.34 8.14
C ILE A 62 -9.31 -2.30 7.14
N PHE A 63 -9.21 -1.02 7.49
CA PHE A 63 -9.61 0.07 6.62
C PHE A 63 -8.66 1.26 6.69
N VAL A 64 -8.59 2.03 5.59
CA VAL A 64 -7.82 3.27 5.52
C VAL A 64 -8.58 4.44 6.15
N LYS A 65 -7.88 5.23 6.96
CA LYS A 65 -8.41 6.40 7.67
C LYS A 65 -8.52 7.64 6.77
N GLU A 66 -7.53 7.82 5.91
CA GLU A 66 -7.39 9.02 5.06
C GLU A 66 -8.27 8.93 3.81
N ALA A 67 -8.72 10.07 3.27
CA ALA A 67 -9.21 10.10 1.90
C ALA A 67 -8.04 9.95 0.91
N TYR A 68 -8.31 9.42 -0.28
CA TYR A 68 -7.24 9.18 -1.26
C TYR A 68 -6.61 10.47 -1.79
N ASP A 69 -7.38 11.56 -1.84
CA ASP A 69 -6.94 12.90 -2.25
C ASP A 69 -6.42 13.76 -1.10
N ASP A 70 -6.40 13.24 0.14
CA ASP A 70 -5.79 13.92 1.28
C ASP A 70 -4.26 13.92 1.17
N TYR A 71 -3.64 14.93 1.78
CA TYR A 71 -2.18 15.04 1.88
C TYR A 71 -1.73 14.59 3.26
N VAL A 72 -0.82 13.62 3.30
CA VAL A 72 -0.20 13.09 4.52
C VAL A 72 1.23 13.57 4.64
N ASN A 73 1.66 13.91 5.87
CA ASN A 73 3.03 14.32 6.13
C ASN A 73 3.89 13.09 6.44
N ILE A 74 4.87 12.83 5.57
CA ILE A 74 5.83 11.72 5.73
C ILE A 74 7.22 12.31 5.63
N ASN A 75 8.02 12.17 6.69
CA ASN A 75 9.38 12.69 6.77
C ASN A 75 9.50 14.17 6.34
N ASN A 76 8.62 15.03 6.87
CA ASN A 76 8.52 16.46 6.54
C ASN A 76 8.16 16.77 5.08
N ARG A 77 7.51 15.85 4.37
CA ARG A 77 6.98 16.07 3.03
C ARG A 77 5.49 15.77 3.00
N ASP A 78 4.72 16.69 2.44
CA ASP A 78 3.29 16.47 2.19
C ASP A 78 3.14 15.70 0.87
N ILE A 79 2.56 14.51 0.94
CA ILE A 79 2.37 13.59 -0.19
C ILE A 79 0.88 13.24 -0.26
N CYS A 80 0.31 13.24 -1.46
CA CYS A 80 -1.06 12.74 -1.67
C CYS A 80 -1.13 11.27 -1.21
N PHE A 81 -2.14 10.89 -0.43
CA PHE A 81 -2.24 9.55 0.14
C PHE A 81 -2.27 8.47 -0.95
N GLU A 82 -3.02 8.71 -2.03
CA GLU A 82 -3.01 7.81 -3.19
C GLU A 82 -1.61 7.64 -3.80
N ASP A 83 -0.86 8.74 -3.98
CA ASP A 83 0.50 8.70 -4.52
C ASP A 83 1.46 7.96 -3.58
N PHE A 84 1.28 8.10 -2.26
CA PHE A 84 2.01 7.34 -1.26
C PHE A 84 1.74 5.83 -1.40
N LEU A 85 0.48 5.40 -1.52
CA LEU A 85 0.14 3.99 -1.77
C LEU A 85 0.78 3.47 -3.07
N TYR A 86 0.71 4.25 -4.16
CA TYR A 86 1.35 3.89 -5.43
C TYR A 86 2.87 3.75 -5.33
N GLY A 87 3.51 4.56 -4.49
CA GLY A 87 4.95 4.54 -4.22
C GLY A 87 5.39 3.32 -3.41
N LEU A 88 4.56 2.86 -2.47
CA LEU A 88 4.81 1.62 -1.71
C LEU A 88 4.58 0.36 -2.55
N THR A 89 3.63 0.40 -3.49
CA THR A 89 3.19 -0.81 -4.19
C THR A 89 4.22 -1.28 -5.21
N SER A 90 4.73 -2.50 -5.02
CA SER A 90 5.66 -3.17 -5.95
C SER A 90 5.02 -3.43 -7.32
N ASN A 91 5.84 -3.71 -8.33
CA ASN A 91 5.33 -4.06 -9.67
C ASN A 91 4.56 -5.39 -9.66
N ASP A 92 5.02 -6.37 -8.89
CA ASP A 92 4.38 -7.68 -8.80
C ASP A 92 2.99 -7.58 -8.16
N VAL A 93 2.86 -6.77 -7.10
CA VAL A 93 1.57 -6.45 -6.49
C VAL A 93 0.66 -5.69 -7.47
N LYS A 94 1.20 -4.73 -8.24
CA LYS A 94 0.43 -4.04 -9.29
C LYS A 94 -0.10 -5.01 -10.34
N VAL A 95 0.72 -5.94 -10.80
CA VAL A 95 0.30 -6.97 -11.77
C VAL A 95 -0.78 -7.86 -11.18
N TYR A 96 -0.60 -8.35 -9.95
CA TYR A 96 -1.56 -9.24 -9.29
C TYR A 96 -2.94 -8.60 -9.11
N PHE A 97 -2.98 -7.34 -8.64
CA PHE A 97 -4.23 -6.61 -8.44
C PHE A 97 -4.76 -5.90 -9.69
N ASN A 98 -4.09 -6.04 -10.83
CA ASN A 98 -4.39 -5.33 -12.08
C ASN A 98 -4.45 -3.79 -11.90
N ILE A 99 -3.52 -3.25 -11.11
CA ILE A 99 -3.37 -1.81 -10.87
C ILE A 99 -2.59 -1.22 -12.05
N PRO A 100 -3.13 -0.18 -12.73
CA PRO A 100 -2.44 0.43 -13.85
C PRO A 100 -1.16 1.11 -13.40
N ASN A 101 -0.08 0.92 -14.15
CA ASN A 101 1.14 1.69 -13.97
C ASN A 101 0.83 3.17 -14.21
N ARG A 102 1.02 4.01 -13.19
CA ARG A 102 1.12 5.45 -13.40
C ARG A 102 2.51 5.72 -13.96
N SER A 103 2.57 6.27 -15.18
CA SER A 103 3.78 6.96 -15.62
C SER A 103 4.09 8.02 -14.57
N ASN A 104 5.33 8.03 -14.06
CA ASN A 104 5.86 8.96 -13.05
C ASN A 104 5.81 10.43 -13.51
N ASN A 105 4.64 10.95 -13.84
CA ASN A 105 4.41 12.37 -14.06
C ASN A 105 4.25 13.01 -12.69
N ILE A 106 5.42 13.18 -12.06
CA ILE A 106 5.74 14.26 -11.14
C ILE A 106 4.89 14.19 -9.88
N LEU A 107 5.48 13.72 -8.78
CA LEU A 107 5.28 14.32 -7.46
C LEU A 107 5.15 15.83 -7.68
N LYS A 108 3.92 16.35 -7.77
CA LYS A 108 3.68 17.79 -7.72
C LYS A 108 3.94 18.18 -6.28
N ILE A 109 5.23 18.28 -5.96
CA ILE A 109 5.72 18.87 -4.71
C ILE A 109 5.19 20.29 -4.75
N LYS A 110 4.09 20.55 -4.06
CA LYS A 110 3.72 21.92 -3.71
C LYS A 110 4.75 22.37 -2.69
N THR A 111 5.81 23.02 -3.14
CA THR A 111 6.65 23.82 -2.25
C THR A 111 5.76 24.90 -1.64
N LYS A 112 5.63 24.88 -0.32
CA LYS A 112 5.02 25.99 0.42
C LYS A 112 5.91 27.20 0.17
N VAL A 113 5.38 28.19 -0.55
CA VAL A 113 6.05 29.48 -0.70
C VAL A 113 5.81 30.21 0.62
N SER A 114 6.87 30.33 1.44
CA SER A 114 6.88 31.19 2.63
C SER A 114 6.78 32.66 2.25
#